data_AF-A0A3M2LC19-F1
#
_entry.id   AF-A0A3M2LC19-F1
#
_cell.length_a   1.000
_cell.length_b   1.000
_cell.length_c   1.000
_cell.angle_alpha   90.00
_cell.angle_beta   90.00
_cell.angle_gamma   90.00
#
_symmetry.space_group_name_H-M   'P 1'
#
loop_
_entity.id
_entity.type
_entity.pdbx_description
1 polymer ?
#
loop_
_entity_poly.entity_id
_entity_poly.type
_entity_poly.pdbx_seq_one_letter_code
_entity_poly.pdbx_strand_id
1 'polypeptide(L)'
;MYAPAVQLFAVGPGEVGFFASGPMASGVFAVGQHATGVFALGQIATGAIALGQVSTGLIAIGQLARGGIAVGQLAIGLAAIGQFAVGVAWAGGIGIGGTRGFGLVLGLFPSTSIQSARATLRWRWNRLRGIPHDRPVTEPPPSWRIPAATGATAGLLLLWWYIAGQALLDATR
;
A
#
# COMPACT_ATOMS: atom_id res chain seq x y z
N MET A 1 -19.96 33.41 9.41
CA MET A 1 -19.70 31.97 9.17
C MET A 1 -19.58 31.29 10.51
N TYR A 2 -20.55 30.45 10.87
CA TYR A 2 -20.51 29.68 12.12
C TYR A 2 -19.57 28.49 11.87
N ALA A 3 -18.44 28.41 12.55
CA ALA A 3 -17.68 27.17 12.58
C ALA A 3 -18.56 26.14 13.31
N PRO A 4 -18.87 24.97 12.72
CA PRO A 4 -19.59 23.94 13.46
C PRO A 4 -18.79 23.62 14.73
N ALA A 5 -19.45 23.70 15.89
CA ALA A 5 -18.83 23.30 17.14
C ALA A 5 -18.41 21.83 16.99
N VAL A 6 -17.11 21.55 17.14
CA VAL A 6 -16.62 20.17 17.13
C VAL A 6 -17.19 19.49 18.36
N GLN A 7 -18.23 18.68 18.15
CA GLN A 7 -18.85 17.91 19.23
C GLN A 7 -18.02 16.67 19.51
N LEU A 8 -18.05 16.18 20.76
CA LEU A 8 -17.45 14.89 21.08
C LEU A 8 -18.18 13.77 20.30
N PHE A 9 -19.50 13.84 20.22
CA PHE A 9 -20.35 12.93 19.45
C PHE A 9 -21.26 13.75 18.54
N ALA A 10 -21.29 13.44 17.25
CA ALA A 10 -22.14 14.10 16.28
C ALA A 10 -22.88 13.05 15.43
N VAL A 11 -24.21 13.15 15.40
CA VAL A 11 -25.10 12.19 14.71
C VAL A 11 -26.08 12.95 13.83
N GLY A 12 -26.02 12.73 12.52
CA GLY A 12 -26.82 13.51 11.58
C GLY A 12 -26.22 13.60 10.17
N PRO A 13 -26.92 14.23 9.23
CA PRO A 13 -26.41 14.48 7.89
C PRO A 13 -25.37 15.62 7.89
N GLY A 14 -24.12 15.31 7.52
CA GLY A 14 -23.08 16.34 7.34
C GLY A 14 -22.40 16.77 8.64
N GLU A 15 -22.24 15.84 9.58
CA GLU A 15 -21.75 16.13 10.92
C GLU A 15 -20.22 16.13 11.03
N VAL A 16 -19.72 17.00 11.91
CA VAL A 16 -18.31 17.09 12.29
C VAL A 16 -18.18 16.87 13.80
N GLY A 17 -17.41 15.86 14.21
CA GLY A 17 -17.19 15.57 15.62
C GLY A 17 -15.99 14.68 15.85
N PHE A 18 -15.61 14.43 17.10
CA PHE A 18 -14.57 13.44 17.38
C PHE A 18 -15.05 12.03 16.99
N PHE A 19 -16.29 11.69 17.37
CA PHE A 19 -17.06 10.56 16.86
C PHE A 19 -18.22 11.10 16.01
N ALA A 20 -18.20 10.82 14.70
CA ALA A 20 -19.22 11.26 13.76
C ALA A 20 -19.92 10.07 13.09
N SER A 21 -21.24 10.07 13.07
CA SER A 21 -22.03 9.07 12.35
C SER A 21 -23.14 9.70 11.53
N GLY A 22 -23.22 9.35 10.25
CA GLY A 22 -24.23 9.87 9.32
C GLY A 22 -23.85 9.70 7.86
N PRO A 23 -24.73 10.04 6.90
CA PRO A 23 -24.45 9.89 5.47
C PRO A 23 -23.13 10.52 5.02
N MET A 24 -22.81 11.69 5.58
CA MET A 24 -21.55 12.40 5.46
C MET A 24 -21.03 12.63 6.87
N ALA A 25 -19.94 11.95 7.24
CA ALA A 25 -19.36 12.00 8.57
C ALA A 25 -17.88 12.40 8.49
N SER A 26 -17.48 13.42 9.25
CA SER A 26 -16.09 13.86 9.38
C SER A 26 -15.66 13.86 10.85
N GLY A 27 -14.54 13.21 11.17
CA GLY A 27 -14.10 13.12 12.55
C GLY A 27 -12.82 12.33 12.76
N VAL A 28 -12.45 12.07 14.02
CA VAL A 28 -11.38 11.10 14.30
C VAL A 28 -11.87 9.69 13.98
N PHE A 29 -13.10 9.40 14.40
CA PHE A 29 -13.87 8.21 14.02
C PHE A 29 -15.09 8.64 13.22
N ALA A 30 -15.16 8.22 11.96
CA ALA A 30 -16.25 8.57 11.06
C ALA A 30 -16.92 7.30 10.50
N VAL A 31 -18.25 7.23 10.60
CA VAL A 31 -19.05 6.13 10.05
C VAL A 31 -20.17 6.69 9.17
N GLY A 32 -20.23 6.30 7.91
CA GLY A 32 -21.18 6.90 6.97
C GLY A 32 -21.21 6.30 5.57
N GLN A 33 -21.95 6.91 4.65
CA GLN A 33 -21.81 6.58 3.22
C GLN A 33 -20.49 7.17 2.70
N HIS A 34 -20.24 8.43 3.06
CA HIS A 34 -18.97 9.13 2.91
C HIS A 34 -18.39 9.40 4.30
N ALA A 35 -17.30 8.73 4.63
CA ALA A 35 -16.63 8.85 5.92
C ALA A 35 -15.20 9.37 5.72
N THR A 36 -14.87 10.45 6.41
CA THR A 36 -13.51 11.03 6.40
C THR A 36 -13.00 11.13 7.84
N GLY A 37 -11.83 10.56 8.12
CA GLY A 37 -11.27 10.63 9.46
C GLY A 37 -9.96 9.89 9.66
N VAL A 38 -9.48 9.76 10.90
CA VAL A 38 -8.34 8.87 11.18
C VAL A 38 -8.77 7.41 10.96
N PHE A 39 -9.94 7.07 11.49
CA PHE A 39 -10.64 5.81 11.25
C PHE A 39 -11.94 6.11 10.51
N ALA A 40 -12.05 5.63 9.27
CA ALA A 40 -13.21 5.86 8.41
C ALA A 40 -13.85 4.54 7.98
N LEU A 41 -15.16 4.42 8.20
CA LEU A 41 -15.98 3.28 7.79
C LEU A 41 -17.13 3.76 6.90
N GLY A 42 -17.19 3.31 5.65
CA GLY A 42 -18.29 3.70 4.78
C GLY A 42 -18.26 3.12 3.37
N GLN A 43 -19.19 3.50 2.50
CA GLN A 43 -19.08 3.12 1.09
C GLN A 43 -17.84 3.76 0.45
N ILE A 44 -17.62 5.04 0.73
CA ILE A 44 -16.42 5.80 0.38
C ILE A 44 -15.77 6.23 1.70
N ALA A 45 -14.61 5.65 1.99
CA ALA A 45 -13.88 5.88 3.23
C ALA A 45 -12.49 6.46 2.94
N THR A 46 -12.16 7.58 3.57
CA THR A 46 -10.85 8.23 3.49
C THR A 46 -10.27 8.44 4.87
N GLY A 47 -9.08 7.90 5.13
CA GLY A 47 -8.46 8.06 6.44
C GLY A 47 -7.09 7.41 6.61
N ALA A 48 -6.55 7.43 7.82
CA ALA A 48 -5.35 6.61 8.09
C ALA A 48 -5.69 5.12 7.97
N ILE A 49 -6.84 4.73 8.52
CA ILE A 49 -7.45 3.40 8.37
C ILE A 49 -8.84 3.59 7.75
N ALA A 50 -9.02 3.05 6.54
CA ALA A 50 -10.25 3.20 5.76
C ALA A 50 -10.81 1.83 5.37
N LEU A 51 -12.07 1.55 5.76
CA LEU A 51 -12.80 0.35 5.37
C LEU A 51 -14.06 0.72 4.59
N GLY A 52 -14.27 0.10 3.43
CA GLY A 52 -15.36 0.49 2.55
C GLY A 52 -15.41 -0.20 1.20
N GLN A 53 -16.29 0.26 0.30
CA GLN A 53 -16.28 -0.21 -1.10
C GLN A 53 -15.12 0.45 -1.85
N VAL A 54 -14.98 1.76 -1.67
CA VAL A 54 -13.85 2.57 -2.13
C VAL A 54 -13.14 3.11 -0.91
N SER A 55 -11.91 2.65 -0.70
CA SER A 55 -11.14 2.97 0.50
C SER A 55 -9.81 3.61 0.13
N THR A 56 -9.50 4.74 0.76
CA THR A 56 -8.23 5.43 0.62
C THR A 56 -7.60 5.68 1.97
N GLY A 57 -6.37 5.21 2.17
CA GLY A 57 -5.67 5.45 3.43
C GLY A 57 -4.27 4.90 3.54
N LEU A 58 -3.65 5.01 4.72
CA LEU A 58 -2.41 4.29 4.98
C LEU A 58 -2.68 2.78 4.96
N ILE A 59 -3.77 2.37 5.61
CA ILE A 59 -4.35 1.03 5.53
C ILE A 59 -5.74 1.17 4.90
N ALA A 60 -5.92 0.57 3.73
CA ALA A 60 -7.18 0.63 2.98
C ALA A 60 -7.69 -0.79 2.72
N ILE A 61 -8.95 -1.05 3.08
CA ILE A 61 -9.61 -2.33 2.82
C ILE A 61 -10.93 -2.07 2.09
N GLY A 62 -11.12 -2.69 0.93
CA GLY A 62 -12.36 -2.52 0.17
C GLY A 62 -12.39 -3.23 -1.18
N GLN A 63 -13.44 -3.03 -1.97
CA GLN A 63 -13.43 -3.53 -3.35
C GLN A 63 -12.35 -2.83 -4.18
N LEU A 64 -12.27 -1.50 -4.03
CA LEU A 64 -11.22 -0.64 -4.55
C LEU A 64 -10.43 -0.05 -3.38
N ALA A 65 -9.24 -0.58 -3.12
CA ALA A 65 -8.38 -0.15 -2.03
C ALA A 65 -7.14 0.59 -2.56
N ARG A 66 -6.90 1.80 -2.04
CA ARG A 66 -5.76 2.65 -2.38
C ARG A 66 -5.02 3.05 -1.11
N GLY A 67 -3.76 2.64 -0.96
CA GLY A 67 -3.07 2.98 0.27
C GLY A 67 -1.64 2.52 0.41
N GLY A 68 -1.02 2.74 1.56
CA GLY A 68 0.29 2.14 1.86
C GLY A 68 0.17 0.61 1.85
N ILE A 69 -0.77 0.10 2.64
CA ILE A 69 -1.22 -1.29 2.65
C ILE A 69 -2.64 -1.31 2.09
N ALA A 70 -2.84 -1.95 0.95
CA ALA A 70 -4.14 -2.04 0.28
C ALA A 70 -4.60 -3.50 0.19
N VAL A 71 -5.82 -3.77 0.62
CA VAL A 71 -6.44 -5.10 0.55
C VAL A 71 -7.80 -4.99 -0.14
N GLY A 72 -7.99 -5.69 -1.25
CA GLY A 72 -9.25 -5.58 -1.98
C GLY A 72 -9.40 -6.45 -3.22
N GLN A 73 -10.47 -6.27 -3.98
CA GLN A 73 -10.55 -6.93 -5.30
C GLN A 73 -9.57 -6.26 -6.25
N LEU A 74 -9.55 -4.92 -6.26
CA LEU A 74 -8.55 -4.09 -6.90
C LEU A 74 -7.77 -3.32 -5.82
N ALA A 75 -6.51 -3.67 -5.64
CA ALA A 75 -5.64 -3.12 -4.62
C ALA A 75 -4.44 -2.39 -5.24
N ILE A 76 -4.25 -1.12 -4.89
CA ILE A 76 -3.10 -0.31 -5.32
C ILE A 76 -2.39 0.19 -4.07
N GLY A 77 -1.13 -0.23 -3.88
CA GLY A 77 -0.38 0.17 -2.70
C GLY A 77 1.13 -0.04 -2.74
N LEU A 78 1.80 0.32 -1.64
CA LEU A 78 3.19 -0.11 -1.43
C LEU A 78 3.24 -1.63 -1.26
N ALA A 79 2.31 -2.15 -0.45
CA ALA A 79 1.96 -3.55 -0.36
C ALA A 79 0.48 -3.71 -0.74
N ALA A 80 0.20 -4.54 -1.75
CA ALA A 80 -1.15 -4.72 -2.29
C ALA A 80 -1.55 -6.20 -2.33
N ILE A 81 -2.68 -6.53 -1.72
CA ILE A 81 -3.27 -7.88 -1.74
C ILE A 81 -4.63 -7.79 -2.44
N GLY A 82 -4.84 -8.57 -3.50
CA GLY A 82 -6.17 -8.64 -4.11
C GLY A 82 -6.34 -9.67 -5.19
N GLN A 83 -7.48 -9.66 -5.87
CA GLN A 83 -7.60 -10.39 -7.15
C GLN A 83 -6.71 -9.72 -8.20
N PHE A 84 -6.76 -8.39 -8.26
CA PHE A 84 -5.88 -7.53 -9.04
C PHE A 84 -5.08 -6.61 -8.11
N ALA A 85 -3.75 -6.76 -8.12
CA ALA A 85 -2.87 -6.02 -7.23
C ALA A 85 -1.76 -5.28 -7.97
N VAL A 86 -1.60 -3.99 -7.68
CA VAL A 86 -0.46 -3.18 -8.12
C VAL A 86 0.31 -2.75 -6.88
N GLY A 87 1.49 -3.32 -6.71
CA GLY A 87 2.31 -3.17 -5.53
C GLY A 87 3.66 -2.56 -5.86
N VAL A 88 4.08 -1.54 -5.12
CA VAL A 88 5.44 -1.02 -5.29
C VAL A 88 6.46 -2.03 -4.78
N ALA A 89 6.36 -2.40 -3.50
CA ALA A 89 7.28 -3.34 -2.88
C ALA A 89 6.81 -4.77 -3.10
N TRP A 90 5.49 -4.99 -3.04
CA TRP A 90 4.92 -6.34 -3.04
C TRP A 90 3.48 -6.33 -3.54
N ALA A 91 3.14 -7.30 -4.39
CA ALA A 91 1.77 -7.53 -4.87
C ALA A 91 1.43 -9.02 -4.74
N GLY A 92 0.18 -9.35 -4.38
CA GLY A 92 -0.35 -10.72 -4.32
C GLY A 92 -1.66 -10.86 -5.10
N GLY A 93 -1.90 -12.04 -5.68
CA GLY A 93 -3.02 -12.33 -6.57
C GLY A 93 -2.60 -12.36 -8.04
N ILE A 94 -3.31 -11.63 -8.90
CA ILE A 94 -2.88 -11.33 -10.27
C ILE A 94 -2.39 -9.88 -10.26
N GLY A 95 -1.16 -9.60 -10.69
CA GLY A 95 -0.65 -8.25 -10.45
C GLY A 95 0.73 -7.91 -10.97
N ILE A 96 1.14 -6.68 -10.67
CA ILE A 96 2.50 -6.18 -10.93
C ILE A 96 3.07 -5.70 -9.61
N GLY A 97 4.27 -6.17 -9.29
CA GLY A 97 4.95 -5.92 -8.02
C GLY A 97 6.42 -5.57 -8.23
N GLY A 98 7.02 -4.75 -7.38
CA GLY A 98 8.49 -4.71 -7.29
C GLY A 98 9.04 -6.11 -6.97
N THR A 99 8.50 -6.74 -5.92
CA THR A 99 8.69 -8.17 -5.63
C THR A 99 7.42 -8.97 -5.86
N ARG A 100 7.59 -10.25 -6.23
CA ARG A 100 6.48 -11.19 -6.41
C ARG A 100 5.97 -11.62 -5.04
N GLY A 101 4.67 -11.44 -4.78
CA GLY A 101 3.96 -12.14 -3.72
C GLY A 101 3.44 -13.49 -4.19
N PHE A 102 2.29 -13.91 -3.63
CA PHE A 102 1.63 -15.14 -4.05
C PHE A 102 0.79 -14.90 -5.31
N GLY A 103 0.59 -15.94 -6.14
CA GLY A 103 -0.24 -15.88 -7.35
C GLY A 103 0.52 -15.50 -8.63
N LEU A 104 -0.23 -15.07 -9.65
CA LEU A 104 0.28 -14.67 -10.97
C LEU A 104 0.73 -13.20 -10.95
N VAL A 105 1.85 -12.94 -10.28
CA VAL A 105 2.39 -11.60 -10.13
C VAL A 105 3.62 -11.41 -11.01
N LEU A 106 3.63 -10.35 -11.81
CA LEU A 106 4.80 -9.88 -12.52
C LEU A 106 5.68 -9.07 -11.58
N GLY A 107 6.65 -9.74 -10.96
CA GLY A 107 7.71 -9.10 -10.21
C GLY A 107 8.74 -8.47 -11.12
N LEU A 108 8.99 -7.18 -10.91
CA LEU A 108 10.04 -6.42 -11.59
C LEU A 108 11.43 -6.98 -11.24
N PHE A 109 11.62 -7.40 -9.99
CA PHE A 109 12.79 -8.17 -9.56
C PHE A 109 12.48 -9.67 -9.59
N PRO A 110 13.23 -10.49 -10.36
CA PRO A 110 13.04 -11.93 -10.37
C PRO A 110 13.47 -12.53 -9.02
N SER A 111 12.80 -13.59 -8.59
CA SER A 111 13.14 -14.32 -7.37
C SER A 111 14.59 -14.81 -7.38
N THR A 112 15.11 -15.14 -8.56
CA THR A 112 16.51 -15.56 -8.76
C THR A 112 17.49 -14.46 -8.37
N SER A 113 17.26 -13.20 -8.75
CA SER A 113 18.13 -12.08 -8.33
C SER A 113 18.10 -11.89 -6.81
N ILE A 114 16.93 -12.03 -6.18
CA ILE A 114 16.78 -11.90 -4.72
C ILE A 114 17.47 -13.06 -4.00
N GLN A 115 17.33 -14.28 -4.50
CA GLN A 115 17.98 -15.47 -3.96
C GLN A 115 19.51 -15.38 -4.11
N SER A 116 20.01 -14.92 -5.25
CA SER A 116 21.44 -14.68 -5.50
C SER A 116 22.01 -13.61 -4.58
N ALA A 117 21.28 -12.51 -4.37
CA ALA A 117 21.66 -11.48 -3.41
C ALA A 117 21.72 -12.04 -1.98
N ARG A 118 20.70 -12.79 -1.55
CA ARG A 118 20.67 -13.47 -0.24
C ARG A 118 21.78 -14.50 -0.08
N ALA A 119 22.08 -15.28 -1.12
CA ALA A 119 23.17 -16.25 -1.10
C ALA A 119 24.52 -15.54 -0.93
N THR A 120 24.76 -14.47 -1.70
CA THR A 120 25.98 -13.66 -1.60
C THR A 120 26.11 -13.00 -0.23
N LEU A 121 25.02 -12.45 0.31
CA LEU A 121 24.98 -11.85 1.65
C LEU A 121 25.27 -12.88 2.74
N ARG A 122 24.60 -14.05 2.69
CA ARG A 122 24.85 -15.16 3.63
C ARG A 122 26.28 -15.65 3.56
N TRP A 123 26.83 -15.77 2.36
CA TRP A 123 28.24 -16.13 2.16
C TRP A 123 29.18 -15.08 2.75
N ARG A 124 28.96 -13.78 2.50
CA ARG A 124 29.76 -12.70 3.11
C ARG A 124 29.70 -12.75 4.63
N TRP A 125 28.52 -13.01 5.18
CA TRP A 125 28.30 -13.13 6.62
C TRP A 125 29.04 -14.35 7.22
N ASN A 126 28.96 -15.50 6.56
CA ASN A 126 29.63 -16.72 7.00
C ASN A 126 31.15 -16.62 6.89
N ARG A 127 31.65 -15.91 5.87
CA ARG A 127 33.07 -15.55 5.74
C ARG A 127 33.55 -14.73 6.94
N LEU A 128 32.78 -13.75 7.41
CA LEU A 128 33.11 -12.96 8.60
C LEU A 128 33.11 -13.80 9.88
N ARG A 129 32.34 -14.89 9.93
CA ARG A 129 32.28 -15.84 11.05
C ARG A 129 33.29 -16.99 10.96
N GLY A 130 34.17 -16.99 9.95
CA GLY A 130 35.16 -18.05 9.76
C GLY A 130 34.56 -19.41 9.36
N ILE A 131 33.31 -19.45 8.88
CA ILE A 131 32.65 -20.68 8.44
C ILE A 131 33.07 -20.95 6.98
N PRO A 132 33.75 -22.07 6.68
CA PRO A 132 34.19 -22.38 5.31
C PRO A 132 32.98 -22.83 4.47
N HIS A 133 32.58 -22.01 3.49
CA HIS A 133 31.54 -22.36 2.52
C HIS A 133 31.92 -21.89 1.11
N ASP A 134 31.51 -22.67 0.11
CA ASP A 134 31.70 -22.36 -1.31
C ASP A 134 31.02 -21.05 -1.71
N ARG A 135 31.64 -20.34 -2.64
CA ARG A 135 31.03 -19.14 -3.23
C ARG A 135 29.80 -19.57 -4.03
N PRO A 136 28.64 -18.94 -3.83
CA PRO A 136 27.49 -19.24 -4.67
C PRO A 136 27.82 -18.86 -6.12
N VAL A 137 27.67 -19.81 -7.05
CA VAL A 137 27.79 -19.55 -8.49
C VAL A 137 26.48 -18.91 -8.94
N THR A 138 26.46 -17.59 -9.01
CA THR A 138 25.28 -16.83 -9.46
C THR A 138 25.59 -16.18 -10.80
N GLU A 139 24.88 -16.57 -11.85
CA GLU A 139 24.94 -15.83 -13.11
C GLU A 139 24.24 -14.47 -12.92
N PRO A 140 24.93 -13.35 -13.17
CA PRO A 140 24.30 -12.04 -13.08
C PRO A 140 23.21 -11.90 -14.15
N PRO A 141 22.05 -11.29 -13.84
CA PRO A 141 21.06 -11.01 -14.85
C PRO A 141 21.65 -10.06 -15.91
N PRO A 142 21.12 -10.08 -17.15
CA PRO A 142 21.48 -9.12 -18.19
C PRO A 142 21.51 -7.67 -17.66
N SER A 143 22.55 -6.92 -18.00
CA SER A 143 22.86 -5.60 -17.43
C SER A 143 21.73 -4.58 -17.59
N TRP A 144 20.91 -4.68 -18.64
CA TRP A 144 19.76 -3.81 -18.89
C TRP A 144 18.58 -4.05 -17.93
N ARG A 145 18.49 -5.22 -17.29
CA ARG A 145 17.32 -5.60 -16.50
C ARG A 145 17.25 -4.89 -15.16
N ILE A 146 18.39 -4.63 -14.51
CA ILE A 146 18.44 -3.90 -13.24
C ILE A 146 17.94 -2.45 -13.41
N PRO A 147 18.45 -1.65 -14.37
CA PRO A 147 17.93 -0.30 -14.57
C PRO A 147 16.47 -0.32 -15.04
N ALA A 148 16.05 -1.28 -15.88
CA ALA A 148 14.64 -1.40 -16.28
C ALA A 148 13.72 -1.70 -15.09
N ALA A 149 14.07 -2.66 -14.23
CA ALA A 149 13.30 -2.99 -13.03
C ALA A 149 13.25 -1.82 -12.04
N THR A 150 14.37 -1.10 -11.90
CA THR A 150 14.47 0.10 -11.04
C THR A 150 13.58 1.21 -11.56
N GLY A 151 13.65 1.50 -12.87
CA GLY A 151 12.80 2.50 -13.52
C GLY A 151 11.31 2.15 -13.43
N ALA A 152 10.95 0.89 -13.63
CA ALA A 152 9.58 0.42 -13.47
C ALA A 152 9.10 0.53 -12.01
N THR A 153 9.96 0.22 -11.03
CA THR A 153 9.62 0.34 -9.60
C THR A 153 9.46 1.80 -9.20
N ALA A 154 10.31 2.69 -9.73
CA ALA A 154 10.16 4.13 -9.56
C ALA A 154 8.86 4.65 -10.20
N GLY A 155 8.49 4.13 -11.38
CA GLY A 155 7.20 4.39 -12.00
C GLY A 155 6.02 3.97 -11.13
N LEU A 156 6.08 2.78 -10.52
CA LEU A 156 5.08 2.32 -9.56
C LEU A 156 5.02 3.20 -8.30
N LEU A 157 6.17 3.64 -7.78
CA LEU A 157 6.25 4.58 -6.66
C LEU A 157 5.56 5.90 -6.98
N LEU A 158 5.84 6.47 -8.15
CA LEU A 158 5.23 7.72 -8.60
C LEU A 158 3.72 7.56 -8.81
N LEU A 159 3.30 6.45 -9.41
CA LEU A 159 1.89 6.13 -9.58
C LEU A 159 1.17 5.98 -8.24
N TRP A 160 1.78 5.26 -7.30
CA TRP A 160 1.27 5.11 -5.95
C TRP A 160 1.16 6.46 -5.23
N TRP A 161 2.21 7.29 -5.31
CA TRP A 161 2.20 8.63 -4.73
C TRP A 161 1.08 9.49 -5.29
N TYR A 162 0.87 9.45 -6.62
CA TYR A 162 -0.19 10.19 -7.28
C TYR A 162 -1.59 9.71 -6.84
N ILE A 163 -1.81 8.40 -6.78
CA ILE A 163 -3.14 7.81 -6.52
C ILE A 163 -3.51 7.82 -5.03
N ALA A 164 -2.56 7.47 -4.16
CA ALA A 164 -2.80 7.27 -2.73
C ALA A 164 -2.13 8.35 -1.87
N GLY A 165 -0.91 8.75 -2.22
CA GLY A 165 -0.15 9.76 -1.47
C GLY A 165 -0.81 11.14 -1.46
N GLN A 166 -1.22 11.64 -2.64
CA GLN A 166 -1.92 12.93 -2.74
C GLN A 166 -3.26 12.93 -1.99
N ALA A 167 -4.05 11.86 -2.15
CA ALA A 167 -5.33 11.74 -1.47
C ALA A 167 -5.18 11.71 0.06
N LEU A 168 -4.06 11.20 0.58
CA LEU A 168 -3.76 11.25 2.01
C LEU A 168 -3.38 12.66 2.47
N LEU A 169 -2.61 13.41 1.66
CA LEU A 169 -2.26 14.80 1.96
C LEU A 169 -3.50 15.70 1.97
N ASP A 170 -4.39 15.53 0.99
CA ASP A 170 -5.61 16.32 0.89
C ASP A 170 -6.57 16.02 2.05
N ALA A 171 -6.56 14.81 2.60
CA ALA A 171 -7.34 14.47 3.79
C ALA A 171 -6.82 15.12 5.09
N THR A 172 -5.60 15.67 5.08
CA THR A 172 -4.99 16.35 6.24
C THR A 172 -4.98 17.87 6.16
N ARG A 173 -5.46 18.45 5.04
CA ARG A 173 -5.60 19.90 4.84
C ARG A 173 -7.02 20.35 5.13
#